data_AF-A0A438WHV7-F1
#
_entry.id   AF-A0A438WHV7-F1
#
_cell.length_a   1.000
_cell.length_b   1.000
_cell.length_c   1.000
_cell.angle_alpha   90.00
_cell.angle_beta   90.00
_cell.angle_gamma   90.00
#
_symmetry.space_group_name_H-M   'P 1'
#
loop_
_entity.id
_entity.type
_entity.pdbx_description
1 polymer ?
#
loop_
_entity_poly.entity_id
_entity_poly.type
_entity_poly.pdbx_seq_one_letter_code
_entity_poly.pdbx_strand_id
1 'polypeptide(L)' 'MKIGWIGLGAMGTPMATRLCDANLEVSVYNRTESKAAPLKEKGVAVYTNPIDLAAKVDL' A
#
# COMPACT_ATOMS: atom_id res chain seq x y z
N MET A 1 12.53 7.29 2.59
CA MET A 1 12.51 5.84 2.37
C MET A 1 11.08 5.46 2.07
N LYS A 2 10.83 4.94 0.88
CA LYS A 2 9.51 4.60 0.35
C LYS A 2 9.24 3.12 0.57
N ILE A 3 8.07 2.80 1.11
CA ILE A 3 7.71 1.43 1.47
C ILE A 3 6.62 0.92 0.52
N GLY A 4 6.87 -0.21 -0.13
CA GLY A 4 5.88 -0.96 -0.90
C GLY A 4 5.22 -2.04 -0.04
N TRP A 5 3.89 -2.07 -0.06
CA TRP A 5 3.13 -3.14 0.60
C TRP A 5 2.32 -3.95 -0.41
N ILE A 6 2.64 -5.24 -0.54
CA ILE A 6 1.92 -6.16 -1.41
C ILE A 6 1.02 -7.06 -0.57
N GLY A 7 -0.29 -6.99 -0.82
CA GLY A 7 -1.29 -7.85 -0.19
C GLY A 7 -2.05 -7.15 0.93
N LEU A 8 -3.35 -6.93 0.70
CA LEU A 8 -4.27 -6.23 1.60
C LEU A 8 -5.35 -7.18 2.12
N GLY A 9 -4.89 -8.21 2.85
CA GLY A 9 -5.74 -9.14 3.58
C GLY A 9 -5.99 -8.68 5.02
N ALA A 10 -6.47 -9.60 5.87
CA ALA A 10 -6.78 -9.32 7.28
C ALA A 10 -5.59 -8.72 8.07
N MET A 11 -4.36 -9.12 7.73
CA MET A 11 -3.14 -8.58 8.34
C MET A 11 -2.57 -7.38 7.57
N GLY A 12 -2.56 -7.44 6.24
CA GLY A 12 -1.89 -6.44 5.41
C GLY A 12 -2.49 -5.04 5.53
N THR A 13 -3.82 -4.95 5.51
CA THR A 13 -4.53 -3.67 5.64
C THR A 13 -4.20 -2.94 6.94
N PRO A 14 -4.37 -3.53 8.14
CA PRO A 14 -4.03 -2.81 9.38
C PRO A 14 -2.53 -2.53 9.56
N MET A 15 -1.64 -3.19 8.82
CA MET A 15 -0.21 -2.88 8.84
C MET A 15 0.15 -1.71 7.95
N ALA A 16 -0.29 -1.73 6.69
CA ALA A 16 -0.14 -0.60 5.78
C ALA A 16 -0.77 0.68 6.36
N THR A 17 -1.93 0.56 7.00
CA THR A 17 -2.59 1.68 7.67
C THR A 17 -1.75 2.27 8.80
N ARG A 18 -1.14 1.43 9.66
CA ARG A 18 -0.28 1.92 10.75
C ARG A 18 0.96 2.63 10.23
N LEU A 19 1.57 2.14 9.15
CA LEU A 19 2.72 2.79 8.54
C LEU A 19 2.33 4.16 7.96
N CYS A 20 1.17 4.25 7.29
CA CYS A 20 0.61 5.51 6.82
C CYS A 20 0.32 6.49 7.98
N ASP A 21 -0.30 6.00 9.06
CA ASP A 21 -0.64 6.82 10.23
C ASP A 21 0.62 7.29 11.00
N ALA A 22 1.73 6.55 10.88
CA ALA A 22 3.05 6.95 11.35
C ALA A 22 3.77 7.94 10.41
N ASN A 23 3.06 8.46 9.39
CA ASN A 23 3.55 9.45 8.44
C ASN A 23 4.74 8.96 7.58
N LEU A 24 4.79 7.65 7.33
CA LEU A 24 5.73 7.03 6.39
C LEU A 24 5.14 7.04 4.97
N GLU A 25 6.01 7.16 3.96
CA GLU A 25 5.61 7.13 2.56
C GLU A 25 5.34 5.68 2.12
N VAL A 26 4.08 5.27 2.18
CA VAL A 26 3.62 3.92 1.83
C VAL A 26 2.90 3.94 0.49
N SER A 27 3.19 2.95 -0.34
CA SER A 27 2.48 2.63 -1.57
C SER A 27 2.04 1.18 -1.53
N VAL A 28 0.86 0.85 -2.09
CA VAL A 28 0.29 -0.49 -1.93
C VAL A 28 -0.16 -1.10 -3.26
N TYR A 29 -0.11 -2.42 -3.32
CA TYR A 29 -0.70 -3.22 -4.38
C TYR A 29 -1.49 -4.38 -3.77
N ASN A 30 -2.63 -4.69 -4.38
CA ASN A 30 -3.37 -5.91 -4.08
C ASN A 30 -4.05 -6.44 -5.32
N ARG A 31 -4.05 -7.77 -5.50
CA ARG A 31 -4.70 -8.43 -6.65
C ARG A 31 -6.17 -8.04 -6.82
N THR A 32 -6.89 -7.83 -5.71
CA THR A 32 -8.26 -7.31 -5.73
C THR A 32 -8.24 -5.85 -5.31
N GLU A 33 -8.37 -4.94 -6.27
CA GLU A 33 -8.23 -3.49 -6.05
C GLU A 33 -9.23 -2.94 -5.02
N SER A 34 -10.44 -3.48 -4.94
CA SER A 34 -11.46 -3.01 -3.99
C SER A 34 -11.01 -3.12 -2.53
N LYS A 35 -10.07 -4.02 -2.20
CA LYS A 35 -9.51 -4.12 -0.85
C LYS A 35 -8.55 -2.97 -0.49
N ALA A 36 -8.08 -2.22 -1.48
CA ALA A 36 -7.24 -1.05 -1.28
C ALA A 36 -8.03 0.24 -1.03
N ALA A 37 -9.36 0.22 -1.19
CA ALA A 37 -10.21 1.40 -1.04
C ALA A 37 -9.98 2.16 0.29
N PRO A 38 -9.89 1.51 1.46
CA PRO A 38 -9.67 2.22 2.73
C PRO A 38 -8.33 2.95 2.80
N LEU A 39 -7.30 2.41 2.15
CA LEU A 39 -5.96 3.03 2.09
C LEU A 39 -5.93 4.16 1.07
N LYS A 40 -6.62 3.98 -0.07
CA LYS A 40 -6.79 5.03 -1.08
C LYS A 40 -7.48 6.26 -0.50
N GLU A 41 -8.52 6.07 0.32
CA GLU A 41 -9.22 7.15 1.04
C GLU A 41 -8.31 7.89 2.03
N LYS A 42 -7.30 7.20 2.58
CA LYS A 42 -6.24 7.80 3.41
C LYS A 42 -5.14 8.51 2.59
N GLY A 43 -5.25 8.56 1.27
CA GLY A 43 -4.26 9.19 0.39
C GLY A 43 -3.06 8.30 0.05
N VAL A 44 -3.11 7.01 0.38
CA VAL A 44 -2.06 6.04 0.03
C VAL A 44 -2.13 5.75 -1.47
N ALA A 45 -0.97 5.78 -2.12
CA ALA A 45 -0.88 5.44 -3.54
C ALA A 45 -1.18 3.96 -3.77
N VAL A 46 -2.14 3.66 -4.64
CA VAL A 46 -2.52 2.28 -5.00
C VAL A 46 -2.07 2.01 -6.43
N TYR A 47 -1.24 0.98 -6.59
CA TYR A 47 -0.77 0.50 -7.88
C TYR A 47 -1.65 -0.64 -8.38
N THR A 48 -1.79 -0.76 -9.71
CA THR A 48 -2.60 -1.81 -10.37
C THR A 48 -1.77 -3.04 -10.75
N ASN A 49 -0.45 -2.94 -10.70
CA ASN A 49 0.46 -4.07 -10.87
C ASN A 49 1.64 -3.99 -9.88
N PRO A 50 2.20 -5.14 -9.47
CA PRO A 50 3.27 -5.18 -8.48
C PRO A 50 4.63 -4.70 -9.02
N ILE A 51 4.84 -4.72 -10.34
CA ILE A 51 6.09 -4.31 -10.98
C ILE A 51 6.28 -2.80 -10.87
N ASP A 52 5.22 -2.03 -11.18
CA ASP A 52 5.21 -0.58 -11.07
C ASP A 52 5.38 -0.11 -9.63
N LEU A 53 4.80 -0.85 -8.67
CA LEU A 53 5.04 -0.59 -7.25
C LEU A 53 6.53 -0.76 -6.92
N ALA A 54 7.10 -1.92 -7.26
CA ALA A 54 8.50 -2.24 -6.97
C ALA A 54 9.49 -1.24 -7.60
N ALA A 55 9.17 -0.70 -8.78
CA ALA A 55 9.98 0.32 -9.45
C ALA A 55 9.96 1.71 -8.78
N LYS A 56 9.08 1.94 -7.80
CA LYS A 56 8.83 3.25 -7.18
C LYS A 56 9.13 3.30 -5.68
N VAL A 57 9.51 2.18 -5.07
CA VAL A 57 9.76 2.04 -3.63
C VAL A 57 11.19 1.60 -3.35
N ASP A 58 11.67 1.89 -2.14
CA ASP A 58 13.02 1.51 -1.69
C ASP A 58 13.01 0.17 -0.94
N LEU A 59 11.90 -0.13 -0.25
CA LEU A 59 11.68 -1.32 0.58
C LEU A 59 10.38 -2.03 0.18
#